data_AF-A0A1J0VUR9-F1
#
_entry.id   AF-A0A1J0VUR9-F1
#
_cell.length_a   1.000
_cell.length_b   1.000
_cell.length_c   1.000
_cell.angle_alpha   90.00
_cell.angle_beta   90.00
_cell.angle_gamma   90.00
#
_symmetry.space_group_name_H-M   'P 1'
#
loop_
_entity.id
_entity.type
_entity.pdbx_description
1 polymer ?
#
loop_
_entity_poly.entity_id
_entity_poly.type
_entity_poly.pdbx_seq_one_letter_code
_entity_poly.pdbx_strand_id
1 'polypeptide(L)'
;MNSVASTRTFGVPLTTVCGLALLGIPRVIAHDLDLVGPTVNTVLVFAPFAAWVGYMWWRRVSDAFRALLAVGACYGVSLAVTHQILWTMAFDDPPRLGGTLEGQLSPVVEDVVLRVFSVGSSLVTGVLVGAVTGAIAWVLIRTTDRHRPR
;
A
#
# COMPACT_ATOMS: atom_id res chain seq x y z
N MET A 1 0.06 -25.36 -24.00
CA MET A 1 0.86 -24.36 -23.24
C MET A 1 0.03 -23.90 -22.05
N ASN A 2 0.67 -23.79 -20.89
CA ASN A 2 0.10 -24.07 -19.58
C ASN A 2 -1.04 -23.11 -19.15
N SER A 3 -2.17 -23.71 -18.75
CA SER A 3 -3.23 -23.02 -18.00
C SER A 3 -2.72 -22.81 -16.57
N VAL A 4 -2.22 -21.62 -16.28
CA VAL A 4 -1.95 -21.21 -14.89
C VAL A 4 -3.30 -21.10 -14.20
N ALA A 5 -3.57 -22.03 -13.28
CA ALA A 5 -4.76 -22.01 -12.44
C ALA A 5 -4.85 -20.65 -11.73
N SER A 6 -5.78 -19.81 -12.17
CA SER A 6 -6.06 -18.53 -11.53
C SER A 6 -6.73 -18.80 -10.19
N THR A 7 -5.92 -18.88 -9.14
CA THR A 7 -6.38 -18.95 -7.76
C THR A 7 -7.08 -17.63 -7.43
N ARG A 8 -8.41 -17.60 -7.57
CA ARG A 8 -9.25 -16.49 -7.12
C ARG A 8 -9.45 -16.65 -5.62
N THR A 9 -8.62 -15.99 -4.82
CA THR A 9 -8.70 -16.16 -3.37
C THR A 9 -9.94 -15.45 -2.78
N PHE A 10 -10.48 -14.40 -3.42
CA PHE A 10 -11.60 -13.59 -2.88
C PHE A 10 -12.52 -13.02 -3.98
N GLY A 11 -12.78 -13.78 -5.04
CA GLY A 11 -13.57 -13.30 -6.20
C GLY A 11 -12.81 -12.34 -7.14
N VAL A 12 -11.58 -11.98 -6.80
CA VAL A 12 -10.68 -11.14 -7.59
C VAL A 12 -9.44 -11.95 -7.99
N PRO A 13 -8.98 -11.91 -9.26
CA PRO A 13 -7.75 -12.56 -9.68
C PRO A 13 -6.51 -11.97 -8.98
N LEU A 14 -5.51 -12.80 -8.68
CA LEU A 14 -4.25 -12.35 -8.09
C LEU A 14 -3.58 -11.23 -8.90
N THR A 15 -3.66 -11.28 -10.24
CA THR A 15 -3.14 -10.22 -11.13
C THR A 15 -3.80 -8.86 -10.89
N THR A 16 -5.09 -8.84 -10.55
CA THR A 16 -5.80 -7.60 -10.19
C THR A 16 -5.37 -7.13 -8.81
N VAL A 17 -5.16 -8.03 -7.85
CA VAL A 17 -4.66 -7.67 -6.52
C VAL A 17 -3.30 -6.99 -6.62
N CYS A 18 -2.36 -7.62 -7.33
CA CYS A 18 -1.05 -7.04 -7.58
C CYS A 18 -1.16 -5.74 -8.40
N GLY A 19 -1.94 -5.73 -9.48
CA GLY A 19 -2.10 -4.55 -10.33
C GLY A 19 -2.63 -3.32 -9.58
N LEU A 20 -3.63 -3.51 -8.71
CA LEU A 20 -4.13 -2.45 -7.85
C LEU A 20 -3.07 -2.00 -6.85
N ALA A 21 -2.39 -2.92 -6.16
CA ALA A 21 -1.33 -2.58 -5.22
C ALA A 21 -0.21 -1.74 -5.86
N LEU A 22 0.20 -2.10 -7.08
CA LEU A 22 1.24 -1.40 -7.84
C LEU A 22 0.87 0.05 -8.19
N LEU A 23 -0.41 0.43 -8.21
CA LEU A 23 -0.82 1.82 -8.43
C LEU A 23 -0.28 2.78 -7.37
N GLY A 24 0.05 2.27 -6.17
CA GLY A 24 0.64 3.07 -5.10
C GLY A 24 2.14 3.30 -5.25
N ILE A 25 2.87 2.51 -6.05
CA ILE A 25 4.33 2.63 -6.19
C ILE A 25 4.79 3.98 -6.76
N PRO A 26 4.17 4.54 -7.82
CA PRO A 26 4.59 5.83 -8.37
C PRO A 26 4.68 6.94 -7.33
N ARG A 27 3.73 6.97 -6.38
CA ARG A 27 3.76 7.93 -5.27
C ARG A 27 4.98 7.76 -4.39
N VAL A 28 5.33 6.51 -4.06
CA VAL A 28 6.44 6.20 -3.14
C VAL A 28 7.76 6.64 -3.75
N ILE A 29 7.99 6.31 -5.02
CA ILE A 29 9.18 6.74 -5.75
C ILE A 29 9.25 8.27 -5.81
N ALA A 30 8.14 8.91 -6.20
CA ALA A 30 8.10 10.36 -6.34
C ALA A 30 8.28 11.10 -5.01
N HIS A 31 7.74 10.55 -3.92
CA HIS A 31 7.85 11.12 -2.59
C HIS A 31 9.24 10.93 -1.97
N ASP A 32 9.79 9.71 -2.06
CA ASP A 32 11.08 9.39 -1.43
C ASP A 32 12.25 10.09 -2.12
N LEU A 33 12.13 10.35 -3.43
CA LEU A 33 13.14 11.07 -4.21
C LEU A 33 12.84 12.57 -4.35
N ASP A 34 11.86 13.08 -3.60
CA ASP A 34 11.43 14.49 -3.61
C ASP A 34 11.17 15.07 -5.02
N LEU A 35 10.56 14.27 -5.90
CA LEU A 35 10.36 14.62 -7.31
C LEU A 35 9.12 15.50 -7.56
N VAL A 36 8.25 15.64 -6.57
CA VAL A 36 6.93 16.25 -6.73
C VAL A 36 6.57 17.15 -5.56
N GLY A 37 5.98 18.31 -5.86
CA GLY A 37 5.47 19.22 -4.84
C GLY A 37 4.23 18.70 -4.10
N PRO A 38 3.81 19.36 -3.00
CA PRO A 38 2.75 18.88 -2.10
C PRO A 38 1.42 18.57 -2.78
N THR A 39 1.01 19.41 -3.74
CA THR A 39 -0.26 19.24 -4.48
C THR A 39 -0.27 17.94 -5.29
N VAL A 40 0.81 17.66 -6.03
CA VAL A 40 0.92 16.44 -6.85
C VAL A 40 1.05 15.21 -5.96
N ASN A 41 1.84 15.29 -4.88
CA ASN A 41 1.94 14.22 -3.88
C ASN A 41 0.56 13.87 -3.30
N THR A 42 -0.29 14.87 -3.01
CA THR A 42 -1.65 14.65 -2.50
C THR A 42 -2.48 13.80 -3.47
N VAL A 43 -2.44 14.12 -4.77
CA VAL A 43 -3.14 13.35 -5.80
C VAL A 43 -2.60 11.92 -5.85
N LEU A 44 -1.28 11.77 -5.87
CA LEU A 44 -0.62 10.47 -5.93
C LEU A 44 -0.89 9.60 -4.69
N VAL A 45 -1.14 10.22 -3.52
CA VAL A 45 -1.54 9.52 -2.29
C VAL A 45 -2.96 8.98 -2.39
N PHE A 46 -3.93 9.80 -2.79
CA PHE A 46 -5.35 9.43 -2.71
C PHE A 46 -5.88 8.70 -3.95
N ALA A 47 -5.34 8.98 -5.15
CA ALA A 47 -5.84 8.42 -6.39
C ALA A 47 -5.78 6.87 -6.45
N PRO A 48 -4.71 6.20 -6.00
CA PRO A 48 -4.67 4.74 -5.96
C PRO A 48 -5.78 4.17 -5.07
N PHE A 49 -5.98 4.72 -3.87
CA PHE A 49 -7.00 4.23 -2.93
C PHE A 49 -8.42 4.47 -3.44
N ALA A 50 -8.66 5.61 -4.08
CA ALA A 50 -9.93 5.86 -4.76
C ALA A 50 -10.18 4.85 -5.89
N ALA A 51 -9.15 4.50 -6.68
CA ALA A 51 -9.25 3.49 -7.72
C ALA A 51 -9.53 2.09 -7.15
N TRP A 52 -8.91 1.72 -6.01
CA TRP A 52 -9.16 0.45 -5.34
C TRP A 52 -10.62 0.31 -4.91
N VAL A 53 -11.13 1.31 -4.17
CA VAL A 53 -12.52 1.34 -3.70
C VAL A 53 -13.49 1.39 -4.87
N GLY A 54 -13.21 2.24 -5.86
CA GLY A 54 -14.01 2.39 -7.07
C GLY A 54 -14.10 1.10 -7.88
N TYR A 55 -12.99 0.37 -8.04
CA TYR A 55 -12.98 -0.92 -8.71
C TYR A 55 -13.88 -1.94 -8.01
N MET A 56 -13.74 -2.11 -6.69
CA MET A 56 -14.55 -3.06 -5.93
C MET A 56 -16.04 -2.71 -6.00
N TRP A 57 -16.37 -1.43 -5.84
CA TRP A 57 -17.74 -0.93 -5.91
C TRP A 57 -18.35 -1.11 -7.30
N TRP A 58 -17.63 -0.74 -8.36
CA TRP A 58 -18.10 -0.88 -9.73
C TRP A 58 -18.31 -2.35 -10.13
N ARG A 59 -17.37 -3.22 -9.76
CA ARG A 59 -17.41 -4.65 -10.07
C ARG A 59 -18.29 -5.47 -9.12
N ARG A 60 -18.85 -4.83 -8.08
CA ARG A 60 -19.71 -5.46 -7.07
C ARG A 60 -19.06 -6.71 -6.47
N VAL A 61 -17.78 -6.58 -6.09
CA VAL A 61 -17.02 -7.69 -5.50
C VAL A 61 -17.67 -8.09 -4.18
N SER A 62 -18.14 -9.33 -4.10
CA SER A 62 -18.91 -9.85 -2.96
C SER A 62 -18.14 -9.83 -1.63
N ASP A 63 -16.82 -10.06 -1.69
CA ASP A 63 -15.92 -10.04 -0.54
C ASP A 63 -14.90 -8.88 -0.65
N ALA A 64 -15.40 -7.67 -0.91
CA ALA A 64 -14.58 -6.47 -1.12
C ALA A 64 -13.62 -6.18 0.04
N PHE A 65 -14.02 -6.48 1.29
CA PHE A 65 -13.17 -6.28 2.46
C PHE A 65 -11.92 -7.15 2.40
N ARG A 66 -12.08 -8.47 2.22
CA ARG A 66 -10.91 -9.37 2.14
C ARG A 66 -10.08 -9.12 0.88
N ALA A 67 -10.72 -8.79 -0.24
CA ALA A 67 -10.00 -8.42 -1.46
C ALA A 67 -9.09 -7.20 -1.24
N LEU A 68 -9.59 -6.14 -0.60
CA LEU A 68 -8.78 -4.94 -0.32
C LEU A 68 -7.80 -5.12 0.83
N LEU A 69 -8.05 -6.01 1.77
CA LEU A 69 -7.05 -6.43 2.74
C LEU A 69 -5.85 -7.11 2.04
N ALA A 70 -6.12 -7.97 1.05
CA ALA A 70 -5.07 -8.59 0.24
C ALA A 70 -4.31 -7.57 -0.63
N VAL A 71 -5.02 -6.61 -1.24
CA VAL A 71 -4.39 -5.49 -1.97
C VAL A 71 -3.50 -4.67 -1.03
N GLY A 72 -4.00 -4.32 0.15
CA GLY A 72 -3.26 -3.58 1.17
C GLY A 72 -2.02 -4.32 1.65
N ALA A 73 -2.11 -5.64 1.88
CA ALA A 73 -0.94 -6.45 2.24
C ALA A 73 0.10 -6.48 1.11
N CYS A 74 -0.34 -6.67 -0.15
CA CYS A 74 0.55 -6.63 -1.31
C CYS A 74 1.20 -5.25 -1.46
N TYR A 75 0.43 -4.18 -1.26
CA TYR A 75 0.94 -2.81 -1.26
C TYR A 75 1.94 -2.54 -0.13
N GLY A 76 1.71 -3.06 1.08
CA GLY A 76 2.66 -2.96 2.19
C GLY A 76 3.99 -3.66 1.90
N VAL A 77 3.96 -4.81 1.21
CA VAL A 77 5.17 -5.47 0.72
C VAL A 77 5.85 -4.61 -0.35
N SER A 78 5.10 -4.07 -1.31
CA SER A 78 5.65 -3.17 -2.32
C SER A 78 6.29 -1.93 -1.70
N LEU A 79 5.66 -1.31 -0.69
CA LEU A 79 6.20 -0.20 0.08
C LEU A 79 7.54 -0.56 0.71
N ALA A 80 7.58 -1.67 1.45
CA ALA A 80 8.80 -2.14 2.11
C ALA A 80 9.93 -2.33 1.09
N VAL A 81 9.65 -3.02 -0.01
CA VAL A 81 10.63 -3.26 -1.09
C VAL A 81 11.11 -1.95 -1.70
N THR A 82 10.20 -1.05 -2.05
CA THR A 82 10.56 0.25 -2.66
C THR A 82 11.41 1.09 -1.71
N HIS A 83 11.03 1.22 -0.43
CA HIS A 83 11.85 1.96 0.54
C HIS A 83 13.25 1.36 0.72
N GLN A 84 13.38 0.02 0.70
CA GLN A 84 14.69 -0.62 0.82
C GLN A 84 15.54 -0.43 -0.44
N ILE A 85 14.95 -0.49 -1.63
CA ILE A 85 15.64 -0.24 -2.91
C ILE A 85 16.09 1.22 -3.01
N LEU A 86 15.23 2.16 -2.59
CA LEU A 86 15.50 3.60 -2.70
C LEU A 86 16.32 4.17 -1.53
N TRP A 87 16.58 3.39 -0.47
CA TRP A 87 17.13 3.90 0.79
C TRP A 87 18.34 4.82 0.63
N THR A 88 19.34 4.44 -0.17
CA THR A 88 20.56 5.22 -0.34
C THR A 88 20.41 6.41 -1.30
N MET A 89 19.30 6.48 -2.03
CA MET A 89 18.98 7.60 -2.93
C MET A 89 18.03 8.60 -2.28
N ALA A 90 17.21 8.14 -1.33
CA ALA A 90 16.24 8.96 -0.61
C ALA A 90 16.89 9.81 0.50
N PHE A 91 18.13 9.49 0.89
CA PHE A 91 18.85 10.14 1.97
C PHE A 91 20.27 10.51 1.54
N ASP A 92 20.57 11.82 1.52
CA ASP A 92 21.94 12.30 1.34
C ASP A 92 22.84 11.86 2.51
N ASP A 93 22.31 11.96 3.73
CA ASP A 93 22.90 11.43 4.95
C ASP A 93 22.00 10.34 5.55
N PRO A 94 22.53 9.16 5.94
CA PRO A 94 21.71 8.10 6.52
C PRO A 94 20.91 8.58 7.74
N PRO A 95 19.63 8.18 7.86
CA PRO A 95 18.81 8.59 8.99
C PRO A 95 19.38 8.08 10.31
N ARG A 96 19.19 8.89 11.37
CA ARG A 96 19.69 8.62 12.72
C ARG A 96 18.55 8.60 13.74
N LEU A 97 18.68 7.79 14.77
CA LEU A 97 17.90 7.84 15.99
C LEU A 97 18.20 9.14 16.72
N GLY A 98 17.16 9.81 17.19
CA GLY A 98 17.27 11.04 17.97
C GLY A 98 17.00 10.83 19.47
N GLY A 99 17.07 11.95 20.21
CA GLY A 99 16.73 11.98 21.63
C GLY A 99 17.68 11.16 22.48
N THR A 100 17.16 10.41 23.47
CA THR A 100 17.99 9.62 24.39
C THR A 100 18.78 8.49 23.72
N LEU A 101 18.48 8.16 22.47
CA LEU A 101 19.17 7.12 21.70
C LEU A 101 20.26 7.67 20.77
N GLU A 102 20.40 8.99 20.69
CA GLU A 102 21.39 9.64 19.84
C GLU A 102 22.82 9.25 20.26
N GLY A 103 23.61 8.77 19.29
CA GLY A 103 24.99 8.34 19.50
C GLY A 103 25.15 7.09 20.39
N GLN A 104 24.06 6.45 20.82
CA GLN A 104 24.13 5.28 21.70
C GLN A 104 24.45 3.98 20.95
N LEU A 105 24.18 3.93 19.65
CA LEU A 105 24.41 2.78 18.79
C LEU A 105 25.50 3.09 17.75
N SER A 106 26.18 2.05 17.28
CA SER A 106 27.07 2.21 16.14
C SER A 106 26.25 2.51 14.87
N PRO A 107 26.83 3.23 13.89
CA PRO A 107 26.12 3.60 12.67
C PRO A 107 25.47 2.44 11.91
N VAL A 108 26.11 1.26 11.95
CA VAL A 108 25.61 0.05 11.27
C VAL A 108 24.38 -0.51 11.97
N VAL A 109 24.39 -0.57 13.30
CA VAL A 109 23.25 -1.11 14.07
C VAL A 109 22.03 -0.20 13.90
N GLU A 110 22.25 1.11 13.92
CA GLU A 110 21.22 2.12 13.74
C GLU A 110 20.53 2.01 12.36
N ASP A 111 21.30 1.90 11.28
CA ASP A 111 20.77 1.70 9.92
C ASP A 111 19.93 0.42 9.82
N VAL A 112 20.41 -0.69 10.39
CA VAL A 112 19.66 -1.96 10.43
C VAL A 112 18.34 -1.80 11.19
N VAL A 113 18.36 -1.16 12.36
CA VAL A 113 17.15 -0.94 13.18
C VAL A 113 16.13 -0.10 12.41
N LEU A 114 16.56 1.00 11.79
CA LEU A 114 15.67 1.89 11.03
C LEU A 114 15.10 1.21 9.79
N ARG A 115 15.88 0.38 9.09
CA ARG A 115 15.40 -0.42 7.96
C ARG A 115 14.37 -1.45 8.38
N VAL A 116 14.61 -2.17 9.48
CA VAL A 116 13.64 -3.13 10.03
C VAL A 116 12.35 -2.41 10.43
N PHE A 117 12.46 -1.23 11.05
CA PHE A 117 11.29 -0.42 11.39
C PHE A 117 10.54 0.04 10.14
N SER A 118 11.25 0.47 9.08
CA SER A 118 10.67 0.84 7.79
C SER A 118 9.90 -0.31 7.14
N VAL A 119 10.46 -1.53 7.17
CA VAL A 119 9.75 -2.72 6.67
C VAL A 119 8.50 -3.00 7.49
N GLY A 120 8.61 -3.01 8.82
CA GLY A 120 7.47 -3.25 9.71
C GLY A 120 6.36 -2.23 9.54
N SER A 121 6.71 -0.94 9.51
CA SER A 121 5.76 0.16 9.33
C SER A 121 5.10 0.14 7.96
N SER A 122 5.82 -0.25 6.90
CA SER A 122 5.25 -0.45 5.55
C SER A 122 4.17 -1.52 5.52
N LEU A 123 4.43 -2.67 6.16
CA LEU A 123 3.47 -3.78 6.23
C LEU A 123 2.22 -3.38 7.03
N VAL A 124 2.41 -2.77 8.21
CA VAL A 124 1.30 -2.29 9.05
C VAL A 124 0.48 -1.24 8.31
N THR A 125 1.15 -0.29 7.66
CA THR A 125 0.49 0.76 6.85
C THR A 125 -0.35 0.12 5.74
N GLY A 126 0.22 -0.81 4.97
CA GLY A 126 -0.50 -1.50 3.90
C GLY A 126 -1.74 -2.23 4.41
N VAL A 127 -1.62 -2.98 5.52
CA VAL A 127 -2.75 -3.70 6.13
C VAL A 127 -3.83 -2.73 6.62
N LEU A 128 -3.46 -1.65 7.32
CA LEU A 128 -4.41 -0.65 7.82
C LEU A 128 -5.15 0.05 6.67
N VAL A 129 -4.42 0.48 5.64
CA VAL A 129 -5.01 1.09 4.44
C VAL A 129 -5.96 0.11 3.74
N GLY A 130 -5.56 -1.16 3.58
CA GLY A 130 -6.40 -2.21 3.02
C GLY A 130 -7.67 -2.46 3.83
N ALA A 131 -7.56 -2.48 5.18
CA ALA A 131 -8.71 -2.64 6.07
C ALA A 131 -9.67 -1.45 5.97
N VAL A 132 -9.16 -0.22 6.00
CA VAL A 132 -9.98 1.00 5.93
C VAL A 132 -10.69 1.10 4.57
N THR A 133 -9.96 0.97 3.47
CA THR A 133 -10.55 0.99 2.11
C THR A 133 -11.50 -0.17 1.88
N GLY A 134 -11.18 -1.36 2.41
CA GLY A 134 -12.05 -2.54 2.44
C GLY A 134 -13.38 -2.28 3.13
N ALA A 135 -13.34 -1.67 4.31
CA ALA A 135 -14.53 -1.30 5.06
C ALA A 135 -15.40 -0.29 4.29
N ILE A 136 -14.77 0.73 3.70
CA ILE A 136 -15.45 1.74 2.88
C ILE A 136 -16.14 1.07 1.68
N ALA A 137 -15.42 0.26 0.90
CA ALA A 137 -15.97 -0.42 -0.28
C ALA A 137 -17.15 -1.33 0.09
N TRP A 138 -17.01 -2.08 1.19
CA TRP A 138 -18.08 -2.94 1.70
C TRP A 138 -19.34 -2.14 2.08
N VAL A 139 -19.20 -1.02 2.79
CA VAL A 139 -20.34 -0.14 3.12
C VAL A 139 -20.99 0.42 1.85
N LEU A 140 -20.20 0.90 0.90
CA LEU A 140 -20.70 1.48 -0.35
C LEU A 140 -21.49 0.47 -1.19
N ILE A 141 -20.97 -0.75 -1.35
CA ILE A 141 -21.67 -1.82 -2.07
C ILE A 141 -22.99 -2.14 -1.38
N ARG A 142 -22.96 -2.40 -0.07
CA ARG A 142 -24.13 -2.85 0.70
C ARG A 142 -25.24 -1.79 0.77
N THR A 143 -24.88 -0.51 0.81
CA THR A 143 -25.85 0.59 0.86
C THR A 143 -26.45 0.88 -0.51
N THR A 144 -25.67 0.82 -1.58
CA THR A 144 -26.18 1.09 -2.94
C THR A 144 -26.95 -0.07 -3.54
N ASP A 145 -26.66 -1.32 -3.17
CA ASP A 145 -27.44 -2.49 -3.61
C ASP A 145 -28.86 -2.52 -3.02
N ARG A 146 -29.04 -1.97 -1.80
CA ARG A 146 -30.36 -1.89 -1.15
C ARG A 146 -31.35 -0.97 -1.88
N HIS A 147 -30.87 -0.06 -2.73
CA HIS A 147 -31.68 0.96 -3.38
C HIS A 147 -31.98 0.65 -4.85
N ARG A 148 -31.55 -0.51 -5.38
CA ARG A 148 -31.84 -0.89 -6.75
C ARG A 148 -33.14 -1.72 -6.80
N PRO A 149 -34.22 -1.23 -7.44
CA PRO A 149 -35.38 -2.07 -7.71
C PRO A 149 -34.95 -3.25 -8.59
N ARG A 150 -35.41 -4.45 -8.23
CA ARG A 150 -35.14 -5.70 -8.97
C ARG A 150 -35.83 -5.69 -10.33
#